data_AF-A0A973SA55-F1
#
_entry.id   AF-A0A973SA55-F1
#
_cell.length_a   1.000
_cell.length_b   1.000
_cell.length_c   1.000
_cell.angle_alpha   90.00
_cell.angle_beta   90.00
_cell.angle_gamma   90.00
#
_symmetry.space_group_name_H-M   'P 1'
#
loop_
_entity.id
_entity.type
_entity.pdbx_description
1 polymer ?
#
loop_
_entity_poly.entity_id
_entity_poly.type
_entity_poly.pdbx_seq_one_letter_code
_entity_poly.pdbx_strand_id
1 'polypeptide(L)'
;RGHLADGWFASNGRLRSRWQVASEPLVVRAYQHLPGEGSQRMVAEGLAASPLDFIDAQLANPFFPMLFVLSDPDGTIRDHELLAFPSLCRGGLHYAELISLHGDASRSADPIGLGTHSDRLAANLEAILAEAAEPSIANLVVDLTGADGTEALFQPEFQSWLSHVMRISMEPLAANNGAIADDYLAASAHLPVQTRRRGGALILPADTVPSIGALVASASAASSQDEAILPLLIANNDPSQPVKRVEMPALSTPALHTAVEGFRVVWPRFVPDGRCAPVGVAAIRCGSRIGPNDAELLMPVAPDATNLVSAQQAITWLLFAEVWDEVVLGESLQLLALQDGADQTAVAIVGEAPPSSLVQAQRLFGGRVSSWPDLTAALETLGTPLTGYLGAHVLLHDPRTSAVLGGILDDPGVVSSSCVLISTEKRGKGWQVSIADSGTLVSGNDHDHSAAERSANAQLLWRSTYPSLRPPRDLWVGRSAAVPGWLQRAGPLRAQEGIHACTSLVTASYGRSPDDRPAHMAPPAAAAARALRVEALFG
;
A
#
# COMPACT_ATOMS: atom_id res chain seq x y z
N ARG A 1 -17.69 18.13 34.75
CA ARG A 1 -16.21 17.97 34.64
C ARG A 1 -15.81 18.60 33.31
N GLY A 2 -14.81 19.49 33.29
CA GLY A 2 -14.27 19.98 32.01
C GLY A 2 -13.50 18.85 31.33
N HIS A 3 -13.57 18.72 30.01
CA HIS A 3 -12.76 17.74 29.28
C HIS A 3 -12.49 18.16 27.83
N LEU A 4 -11.49 17.54 27.20
CA LEU A 4 -11.12 17.75 25.80
C LEU A 4 -12.23 17.21 24.89
N ALA A 5 -12.85 18.11 24.12
CA ALA A 5 -13.97 17.79 23.22
C ALA A 5 -13.55 17.61 21.76
N ASP A 6 -12.42 18.21 21.34
CA ASP A 6 -11.82 18.04 20.01
C ASP A 6 -10.36 18.55 20.05
N GLY A 7 -9.50 18.00 19.19
CA GLY A 7 -8.11 18.40 19.02
C GLY A 7 -7.67 18.24 17.56
N TRP A 8 -7.00 19.26 17.00
CA TRP A 8 -6.44 19.19 15.64
C TRP A 8 -5.18 20.04 15.47
N PHE A 9 -4.29 19.59 14.60
CA PHE A 9 -3.07 20.33 14.28
C PHE A 9 -3.38 21.51 13.35
N ALA A 10 -3.01 22.71 13.81
CA ALA A 10 -3.07 23.96 13.05
C ALA A 10 -1.69 24.32 12.43
N SER A 11 -0.67 23.52 12.71
CA SER A 11 0.62 23.36 12.01
C SER A 11 1.38 22.19 12.69
N ASN A 12 2.51 21.72 12.13
CA ASN A 12 3.27 20.58 12.66
C ASN A 12 3.65 20.69 14.16
N GLY A 13 3.76 21.90 14.70
CA GLY A 13 4.08 22.15 16.12
C GLY A 13 2.94 22.79 16.93
N ARG A 14 1.75 22.99 16.35
CA ARG A 14 0.65 23.70 17.03
C ARG A 14 -0.62 22.86 17.06
N LEU A 15 -1.00 22.38 18.23
CA LEU A 15 -2.26 21.70 18.47
C LEU A 15 -3.32 22.73 18.93
N ARG A 16 -4.42 22.84 18.21
CA ARG A 16 -5.61 23.55 18.64
C ARG A 16 -6.54 22.58 19.37
N SER A 17 -6.98 22.96 20.56
CA SER A 17 -7.90 22.18 21.40
C SER A 17 -9.19 22.93 21.65
N ARG A 18 -10.30 22.18 21.72
CA ARG A 18 -11.64 22.66 22.09
C ARG A 18 -12.11 21.90 23.32
N TRP A 19 -12.72 22.60 24.27
CA TRP A 19 -13.05 22.06 25.59
C TRP A 19 -14.55 22.06 25.85
N GLN A 20 -15.09 20.95 26.36
CA GLN A 20 -16.45 20.95 26.90
C GLN A 20 -16.41 21.53 28.31
N VAL A 21 -16.78 22.80 28.41
CA VAL A 21 -16.95 23.54 29.66
C VAL A 21 -18.34 23.21 30.24
N ALA A 22 -18.47 23.21 31.57
CA ALA A 22 -19.75 22.98 32.24
C ALA A 22 -20.58 24.28 32.33
N SER A 23 -20.66 24.89 33.51
CA SER A 23 -21.41 26.15 33.75
C SER A 23 -20.52 27.36 34.05
N GLU A 24 -19.21 27.15 34.24
CA GLU A 24 -18.27 28.16 34.73
C GLU A 24 -16.98 28.13 33.90
N PRO A 25 -16.35 29.29 33.64
CA PRO A 25 -15.10 29.36 32.89
C PRO A 25 -13.97 28.55 33.53
N LEU A 26 -13.15 27.95 32.68
CA LEU A 26 -12.06 27.06 33.05
C LEU A 26 -10.74 27.57 32.48
N VAL A 27 -9.72 27.74 33.31
CA VAL A 27 -8.36 27.98 32.83
C VAL A 27 -7.70 26.63 32.57
N VAL A 28 -7.29 26.40 31.33
CA VAL A 28 -6.55 25.20 30.92
C VAL A 28 -5.09 25.56 30.78
N ARG A 29 -4.21 24.85 31.50
CA ARG A 29 -2.76 24.91 31.31
C ARG A 29 -2.28 23.57 30.79
N ALA A 30 -1.57 23.57 29.66
CA ALA A 30 -1.05 22.36 29.03
C ALA A 30 0.46 22.26 29.26
N TYR A 31 0.94 21.08 29.64
CA TYR A 31 2.34 20.80 29.92
C TYR A 31 2.83 19.58 29.14
N GLN A 32 4.06 19.64 28.65
CA GLN A 32 4.80 18.47 28.15
C GLN A 32 6.03 18.23 29.02
N HIS A 33 6.34 16.97 29.30
CA HIS A 33 7.61 16.59 29.92
C HIS A 33 8.66 16.39 28.83
N LEU A 34 9.86 16.94 29.04
CA LEU A 34 10.98 16.82 28.09
C LEU A 34 12.07 15.94 28.72
N PRO A 35 12.20 14.66 28.33
CA PRO A 35 13.07 13.68 29.00
C PRO A 35 14.55 14.07 29.05
N GLY A 36 15.05 14.79 28.03
CA GLY A 36 16.44 15.27 27.98
C GLY A 36 16.70 16.54 28.81
N GLU A 37 15.67 17.32 29.15
CA GLU A 37 15.79 18.54 29.97
C GLU A 37 15.45 18.29 31.44
N GLY A 38 14.84 17.14 31.77
CA GLY A 38 14.33 16.82 33.11
C GLY A 38 13.19 17.75 33.57
N SER A 39 12.69 18.62 32.70
CA SER A 39 11.76 19.70 33.02
C SER A 39 10.34 19.42 32.52
N GLN A 40 9.37 20.10 33.12
CA GLN A 40 8.03 20.23 32.56
C GLN A 40 7.93 21.61 31.91
N ARG A 41 7.57 21.64 30.62
CA ARG A 41 7.38 22.87 29.86
C ARG A 41 5.90 23.14 29.68
N MET A 42 5.45 24.32 30.10
CA MET A 42 4.10 24.80 29.76
C MET A 42 4.07 25.15 28.26
N VAL A 43 3.15 24.52 27.52
CA VAL A 43 2.98 24.68 26.06
C VAL A 43 1.71 25.43 25.69
N ALA A 44 0.76 25.59 26.63
CA ALA A 44 -0.42 26.43 26.47
C ALA A 44 -0.91 26.96 27.83
N GLU A 45 -1.51 28.15 27.81
CA GLU A 45 -2.45 28.62 28.83
C GLU A 45 -3.60 29.35 28.11
N GLY A 46 -4.84 29.08 28.51
CA GLY A 46 -6.02 29.73 27.93
C GLY A 46 -7.27 29.59 28.80
N LEU A 47 -8.22 30.49 28.60
CA LEU A 47 -9.53 30.45 29.26
C LEU A 47 -10.56 29.85 28.29
N ALA A 48 -11.19 28.76 28.69
CA ALA A 48 -12.37 28.21 28.04
C ALA A 48 -13.62 28.64 28.84
N ALA A 49 -14.36 29.63 28.33
CA ALA A 49 -15.62 30.11 28.88
C ALA A 49 -16.84 29.58 28.09
N SER A 50 -16.62 29.15 26.85
CA SER A 50 -17.61 28.67 25.89
C SER A 50 -17.12 27.41 25.17
N PRO A 51 -18.02 26.48 24.76
CA PRO A 51 -17.68 25.36 23.88
C PRO A 51 -17.16 25.77 22.49
N LEU A 52 -17.20 27.06 22.13
CA LEU A 52 -16.63 27.62 20.91
C LEU A 52 -15.22 28.20 21.10
N ASP A 53 -14.71 28.23 22.33
CA ASP A 53 -13.36 28.74 22.61
C ASP A 53 -12.31 27.70 22.21
N PHE A 54 -11.16 28.19 21.77
CA PHE A 54 -10.03 27.36 21.33
C PHE A 54 -8.76 27.76 22.07
N ILE A 55 -7.97 26.75 22.44
CA ILE A 55 -6.68 26.93 23.11
C ILE A 55 -5.60 26.33 22.22
N ASP A 56 -4.70 27.19 21.74
CA ASP A 56 -3.55 26.82 20.90
C ASP A 56 -2.35 26.47 21.79
N ALA A 57 -1.90 25.22 21.71
CA ALA A 57 -0.69 24.72 22.34
C ALA A 57 0.49 24.72 21.36
N GLN A 58 1.59 25.36 21.74
CA GLN A 58 2.85 25.36 21.00
C GLN A 58 3.72 24.20 21.51
N LEU A 59 3.56 23.03 20.88
CA LEU A 59 4.18 21.79 21.32
C LEU A 59 5.69 21.83 21.11
N ALA A 60 6.43 21.32 22.09
CA ALA A 60 7.86 21.09 21.96
C ALA A 60 8.17 19.81 21.17
N ASN A 61 7.26 18.82 21.21
CA ASN A 61 7.27 17.65 20.35
C ASN A 61 5.81 17.22 20.08
N PRO A 62 5.36 17.05 18.82
CA PRO A 62 3.96 16.74 18.49
C PRO A 62 3.50 15.32 18.88
N PHE A 63 4.42 14.43 19.26
CA PHE A 63 4.13 13.06 19.67
C PHE A 63 4.15 12.85 21.19
N PHE A 64 4.72 13.80 21.95
CA PHE A 64 4.89 13.65 23.41
C PHE A 64 3.58 13.86 24.17
N PRO A 65 3.28 13.05 25.22
CA PRO A 65 2.10 13.21 26.07
C PRO A 65 1.90 14.63 26.58
N MET A 66 0.63 15.07 26.62
CA MET A 66 0.23 16.37 27.16
C MET A 66 -0.61 16.20 28.43
N LEU A 67 -0.14 16.78 29.53
CA LEU A 67 -0.93 16.92 30.76
C LEU A 67 -1.66 18.26 30.73
N PHE A 68 -2.98 18.24 30.82
CA PHE A 68 -3.81 19.41 31.01
C PHE A 68 -4.17 19.54 32.49
N VAL A 69 -3.85 20.69 33.08
CA VAL A 69 -4.29 21.08 34.42
C VAL A 69 -5.42 22.07 34.26
N LEU A 70 -6.56 21.76 34.88
CA LEU A 70 -7.81 22.49 34.74
C LEU A 70 -8.06 23.24 36.05
N SER A 71 -8.05 24.58 36.02
CA SER A 71 -8.25 25.42 37.21
C SER A 71 -9.40 26.40 37.05
N ASP A 72 -9.87 26.91 38.18
CA ASP A 72 -10.64 28.16 38.25
C ASP A 72 -9.84 29.36 37.70
N PRO A 73 -10.52 30.46 37.35
CA PRO A 73 -9.90 31.75 37.10
C PRO A 73 -9.10 32.32 38.30
N ASP A 74 -9.40 31.88 39.53
CA ASP A 74 -8.63 32.24 40.73
C ASP A 74 -7.37 31.39 40.96
N GLY A 75 -7.15 30.36 40.12
CA GLY A 75 -6.02 29.44 40.20
C GLY A 75 -6.30 28.14 40.96
N THR A 76 -7.48 27.97 41.57
CA THR A 76 -7.84 26.72 42.27
C THR A 76 -7.89 25.56 41.28
N ILE A 77 -7.01 24.57 41.43
CA ILE A 77 -7.00 23.39 40.57
C ILE A 77 -8.28 22.58 40.84
N ARG A 78 -9.09 22.42 39.79
CA ARG A 78 -10.30 21.60 39.81
C ARG A 78 -9.97 20.15 39.47
N ASP A 79 -9.12 19.95 38.47
CA ASP A 79 -9.05 18.69 37.76
C ASP A 79 -7.82 18.58 36.83
N HIS A 80 -7.63 17.41 36.22
CA HIS A 80 -6.63 17.16 35.18
C HIS A 80 -7.14 16.17 34.11
N GLU A 81 -6.50 16.21 32.95
CA GLU A 81 -6.71 15.29 31.84
C GLU A 81 -5.39 15.00 31.13
N LEU A 82 -5.21 13.79 30.61
CA LEU A 82 -4.01 13.36 29.89
C LEU A 82 -4.37 13.06 28.44
N LEU A 83 -3.71 13.70 27.49
CA LEU A 83 -3.68 13.26 26.09
C LEU A 83 -2.35 12.55 25.86
N ALA A 84 -2.35 11.23 26.03
CA ALA A 84 -1.13 10.42 25.98
C ALA A 84 -0.48 10.43 24.59
N PHE A 85 -1.28 10.53 23.52
CA PHE A 85 -0.80 10.53 22.13
C PHE A 85 -1.42 11.67 21.33
N PRO A 86 -0.90 12.92 21.41
CA PRO A 86 -1.47 14.05 20.68
C PRO A 86 -1.49 13.86 19.17
N SER A 87 -0.60 13.04 18.61
CA SER A 87 -0.58 12.68 17.19
C SER A 87 -1.82 11.91 16.68
N LEU A 88 -2.69 11.43 17.58
CA LEU A 88 -4.02 10.90 17.22
C LEU A 88 -5.02 12.01 16.87
N CYS A 89 -4.77 13.26 17.26
CA CYS A 89 -5.63 14.40 16.90
C CYS A 89 -5.66 14.62 15.37
N ARG A 90 -6.74 15.22 14.87
CA ARG A 90 -6.94 15.45 13.43
C ARG A 90 -5.80 16.25 12.81
N GLY A 91 -5.28 15.76 11.68
CA GLY A 91 -4.08 16.33 11.02
C GLY A 91 -2.75 15.91 11.68
N GLY A 92 -2.79 15.12 12.76
CA GLY A 92 -1.63 14.44 13.32
C GLY A 92 -1.31 13.14 12.58
N LEU A 93 -0.07 12.69 12.70
CA LEU A 93 0.47 11.55 11.93
C LEU A 93 -0.31 10.24 12.14
N HIS A 94 -0.89 10.04 13.32
CA HIS A 94 -1.62 8.83 13.70
C HIS A 94 -3.15 9.01 13.65
N TYR A 95 -3.68 10.13 13.13
CA TYR A 95 -5.15 10.34 13.00
C TYR A 95 -5.84 9.22 12.20
N ALA A 96 -5.15 8.65 11.22
CA ALA A 96 -5.66 7.54 10.43
C ALA A 96 -5.99 6.29 11.26
N GLU A 97 -5.20 6.00 12.30
CA GLU A 97 -5.46 4.90 13.23
C GLU A 97 -6.78 5.11 13.98
N LEU A 98 -6.99 6.34 14.46
CA LEU A 98 -8.20 6.74 15.16
C LEU A 98 -9.46 6.64 14.28
N ILE A 99 -9.35 6.98 12.99
CA ILE A 99 -10.40 6.75 11.99
C ILE A 99 -10.66 5.24 11.79
N SER A 100 -9.62 4.41 11.71
CA SER A 100 -9.77 2.98 11.42
C SER A 100 -10.63 2.22 12.43
N LEU A 101 -10.63 2.66 13.69
CA LEU A 101 -11.44 2.10 14.77
C LEU A 101 -12.94 2.44 14.65
N HIS A 102 -13.30 3.44 13.85
CA HIS A 102 -14.69 3.84 13.63
C HIS A 102 -15.34 3.09 12.47
N GLY A 103 -14.57 2.58 11.51
CA GLY A 103 -15.08 1.70 10.45
C GLY A 103 -15.64 0.39 11.00
N ASP A 104 -14.98 -0.19 12.01
CA ASP A 104 -15.39 -1.45 12.66
C ASP A 104 -16.64 -1.28 13.57
N ALA A 105 -17.05 -0.05 13.89
CA ALA A 105 -18.22 0.25 14.73
C ALA A 105 -19.43 0.68 13.87
N SER A 106 -20.61 0.14 14.17
CA SER A 106 -21.87 0.58 13.54
C SER A 106 -21.99 2.10 13.55
N ARG A 107 -22.10 2.72 12.36
CA ARG A 107 -22.08 4.18 12.09
C ARG A 107 -22.84 5.05 13.11
N SER A 108 -22.25 5.27 14.27
CA SER A 108 -22.79 6.19 15.29
C SER A 108 -22.45 7.61 14.88
N ALA A 109 -23.35 8.54 15.21
CA ALA A 109 -23.09 9.97 15.08
C ALA A 109 -22.25 10.53 16.26
N ASP A 110 -21.91 9.68 17.23
CA ASP A 110 -21.07 10.08 18.36
C ASP A 110 -19.66 10.48 17.86
N PRO A 111 -19.08 11.58 18.40
CA PRO A 111 -17.75 11.99 18.04
C PRO A 111 -16.73 10.92 18.42
N ILE A 112 -15.72 10.77 17.58
CA ILE A 112 -14.60 9.86 17.74
C ILE A 112 -14.04 9.95 19.16
N GLY A 113 -14.08 8.84 19.91
CA GLY A 113 -13.72 8.75 21.33
C GLY A 113 -12.21 8.86 21.61
N LEU A 114 -11.59 9.99 21.24
CA LEU A 114 -10.16 10.26 21.32
C LEU A 114 -9.59 9.98 22.72
N GLY A 115 -10.21 10.52 23.78
CA GLY A 115 -9.76 10.31 25.17
C GLY A 115 -9.73 8.83 25.53
N THR A 116 -10.87 8.15 25.46
CA THR A 116 -11.02 6.71 25.72
C THR A 116 -10.03 5.85 24.92
N HIS A 117 -9.77 6.21 23.66
CA HIS A 117 -8.79 5.48 22.85
C HIS A 117 -7.34 5.75 23.28
N SER A 118 -6.99 7.02 23.54
CA SER A 118 -5.66 7.43 24.03
C SER A 118 -5.36 6.76 25.38
N ASP A 119 -6.32 6.77 26.30
CA ASP A 119 -6.22 6.12 27.62
C ASP A 119 -6.00 4.61 27.49
N ARG A 120 -6.73 3.93 26.59
CA ARG A 120 -6.55 2.49 26.33
C ARG A 120 -5.15 2.18 25.81
N LEU A 121 -4.63 2.99 24.87
CA LEU A 121 -3.27 2.84 24.36
C LEU A 121 -2.22 3.14 25.45
N ALA A 122 -2.50 4.10 26.34
CA ALA A 122 -1.62 4.50 27.42
C ALA A 122 -1.51 3.41 28.49
N ALA A 123 -2.63 2.82 28.89
CA ALA A 123 -2.67 1.69 29.82
C ALA A 123 -1.93 0.46 29.28
N ASN A 124 -2.03 0.19 27.97
CA ASN A 124 -1.26 -0.88 27.33
C ASN A 124 0.25 -0.59 27.35
N LEU A 125 0.66 0.65 27.05
CA LEU A 125 2.05 1.07 27.13
C LEU A 125 2.58 1.01 28.58
N GLU A 126 1.81 1.47 29.55
CA GLU A 126 2.15 1.38 30.98
C GLU A 126 2.35 -0.08 31.41
N ALA A 127 1.45 -0.99 31.03
CA ALA A 127 1.60 -2.41 31.34
C ALA A 127 2.89 -3.02 30.75
N ILE A 128 3.27 -2.63 29.52
CA ILE A 128 4.53 -3.04 28.90
C ILE A 128 5.74 -2.45 29.64
N LEU A 129 5.71 -1.15 29.97
CA LEU A 129 6.80 -0.44 30.65
C LEU A 129 6.98 -0.87 32.11
N ALA A 130 5.93 -1.35 32.76
CA ALA A 130 5.93 -1.91 34.12
C ALA A 130 6.29 -3.41 34.16
N GLU A 131 6.65 -4.02 33.03
CA GLU A 131 6.89 -5.48 32.87
C GLU A 131 5.66 -6.35 33.25
N ALA A 132 4.45 -5.76 33.32
CA ALA A 132 3.19 -6.45 33.63
C ALA A 132 2.53 -7.10 32.40
N ALA A 133 2.87 -6.63 31.21
CA ALA A 133 2.53 -7.25 29.93
C ALA A 133 3.78 -7.41 29.06
N GLU A 134 3.89 -8.52 28.33
CA GLU A 134 4.97 -8.67 27.36
C GLU A 134 4.55 -8.08 26.00
N PRO A 135 5.39 -7.28 25.32
CA PRO A 135 5.02 -6.67 24.04
C PRO A 135 5.10 -7.66 22.86
N SER A 136 4.29 -7.42 21.83
CA SER A 136 4.39 -8.12 20.54
C SER A 136 5.62 -7.70 19.75
N ILE A 137 5.93 -6.39 19.74
CA ILE A 137 7.06 -5.80 19.00
C ILE A 137 8.14 -5.31 19.97
N ALA A 138 9.39 -5.72 19.72
CA ALA A 138 10.58 -5.27 20.46
C ALA A 138 11.38 -4.19 19.72
N ASN A 139 11.61 -4.38 18.43
CA ASN A 139 12.38 -3.51 17.54
C ASN A 139 11.63 -3.21 16.24
N LEU A 140 11.98 -2.08 15.63
CA LEU A 140 11.61 -1.74 14.26
C LEU A 140 12.82 -1.97 13.34
N VAL A 141 12.58 -2.58 12.18
CA VAL A 141 13.58 -2.77 11.14
C VAL A 141 13.13 -2.00 9.90
N VAL A 142 13.96 -1.12 9.36
CA VAL A 142 13.57 -0.19 8.31
C VAL A 142 14.12 -0.63 6.96
N ASP A 143 13.26 -1.01 6.03
CA ASP A 143 13.65 -1.16 4.63
C ASP A 143 13.88 0.23 4.02
N LEU A 144 15.16 0.55 3.79
CA LEU A 144 15.63 1.81 3.23
C LEU A 144 15.52 1.87 1.70
N THR A 145 14.99 0.82 1.06
CA THR A 145 14.91 0.77 -0.40
C THR A 145 14.15 1.98 -0.95
N GLY A 146 14.82 2.77 -1.79
CA GLY A 146 14.29 4.00 -2.38
C GLY A 146 13.97 5.12 -1.39
N ALA A 147 14.44 5.08 -0.14
CA ALA A 147 14.26 6.16 0.83
C ALA A 147 15.03 7.43 0.42
N ASP A 148 14.52 8.62 0.77
CA ASP A 148 15.20 9.90 0.52
C ASP A 148 15.65 10.65 1.79
N GLY A 149 15.25 10.17 2.97
CA GLY A 149 15.60 10.77 4.26
C GLY A 149 14.66 11.89 4.71
N THR A 150 13.63 12.21 3.93
CA THR A 150 12.60 13.19 4.29
C THR A 150 11.35 12.56 4.91
N GLU A 151 11.27 11.23 4.92
CA GLU A 151 10.14 10.47 5.45
C GLU A 151 9.93 10.69 6.96
N ALA A 152 8.67 10.57 7.40
CA ALA A 152 8.27 10.91 8.78
C ALA A 152 9.01 10.10 9.86
N LEU A 153 9.42 8.87 9.53
CA LEU A 153 10.18 7.98 10.40
C LEU A 153 11.61 8.50 10.72
N PHE A 154 12.16 9.37 9.87
CA PHE A 154 13.47 10.01 10.06
C PHE A 154 13.39 11.36 10.77
N GLN A 155 12.20 11.84 11.15
CA GLN A 155 12.04 13.12 11.85
C GLN A 155 12.58 13.02 13.30
N PRO A 156 13.46 13.94 13.75
CA PRO A 156 14.04 13.89 15.10
C PRO A 156 12.99 13.83 16.22
N GLU A 157 11.85 14.49 16.04
CA GLU A 157 10.73 14.48 16.99
C GLU A 157 10.11 13.08 17.10
N PHE A 158 9.94 12.37 15.98
CA PHE A 158 9.38 11.02 15.94
C PHE A 158 10.36 10.00 16.55
N GLN A 159 11.65 10.13 16.19
CA GLN A 159 12.72 9.32 16.75
C GLN A 159 12.89 9.51 18.27
N SER A 160 12.78 10.75 18.73
CA SER A 160 12.78 11.11 20.16
C SER A 160 11.58 10.49 20.90
N TRP A 161 10.42 10.37 20.23
CA TRP A 161 9.25 9.70 20.79
C TRP A 161 9.38 8.17 20.85
N LEU A 162 9.87 7.54 19.78
CA LEU A 162 10.16 6.09 19.77
C LEU A 162 11.13 5.70 20.89
N SER A 163 12.20 6.48 21.06
CA SER A 163 13.21 6.25 22.08
C SER A 163 12.71 6.50 23.51
N HIS A 164 12.17 7.68 23.81
CA HIS A 164 11.89 8.07 25.19
C HIS A 164 10.50 7.65 25.70
N VAL A 165 9.49 7.62 24.82
CA VAL A 165 8.10 7.29 25.20
C VAL A 165 7.83 5.81 24.96
N MET A 166 8.11 5.30 23.75
CA MET A 166 7.81 3.90 23.41
C MET A 166 8.86 2.89 23.88
N ARG A 167 10.10 3.36 24.11
CA ARG A 167 11.30 2.55 24.40
C ARG A 167 11.50 1.42 23.40
N ILE A 168 11.52 1.80 22.11
CA ILE A 168 11.74 0.88 20.99
C ILE A 168 13.01 1.29 20.26
N SER A 169 13.85 0.30 19.93
CA SER A 169 15.00 0.49 19.06
C SER A 169 14.59 0.42 17.59
N MET A 170 15.35 1.11 16.75
CA MET A 170 15.16 1.13 15.30
C MET A 170 16.50 0.84 14.62
N GLU A 171 16.49 0.02 13.59
CA GLU A 171 17.69 -0.31 12.82
C GLU A 171 17.35 -0.47 11.33
N PRO A 172 18.29 -0.19 10.42
CA PRO A 172 18.09 -0.46 9.00
C PRO A 172 18.07 -1.97 8.72
N LEU A 173 17.20 -2.40 7.81
CA LEU A 173 17.34 -3.67 7.13
C LEU A 173 18.66 -3.62 6.34
N ALA A 174 19.57 -4.58 6.57
CA ALA A 174 20.97 -4.48 6.16
C ALA A 174 21.18 -4.11 4.68
N ALA A 175 21.58 -2.85 4.43
CA ALA A 175 21.85 -2.32 3.10
C ALA A 175 23.33 -2.55 2.73
N ASN A 176 23.57 -3.38 1.72
CA ASN A 176 24.91 -3.91 1.37
C ASN A 176 25.48 -3.33 0.06
N ASN A 177 25.36 -2.02 -0.16
CA ASN A 177 25.83 -1.36 -1.39
C ASN A 177 27.07 -0.46 -1.19
N GLY A 178 27.39 -0.05 0.04
CA GLY A 178 28.61 0.70 0.36
C GLY A 178 28.69 2.11 -0.24
N ALA A 179 27.55 2.71 -0.62
CA ALA A 179 27.49 4.10 -1.06
C ALA A 179 27.27 5.04 0.15
N ILE A 180 27.89 6.23 0.10
CA ILE A 180 27.84 7.23 1.18
C ILE A 180 26.40 7.67 1.53
N ALA A 181 25.49 7.67 0.55
CA ALA A 181 24.07 7.97 0.78
C ALA A 181 23.38 6.88 1.59
N ASP A 182 23.69 5.61 1.33
CA ASP A 182 23.15 4.46 2.07
C ASP A 182 23.67 4.46 3.50
N ASP A 183 24.96 4.78 3.72
CA ASP A 183 25.54 4.95 5.06
C ASP A 183 24.84 6.05 5.86
N TYR A 184 24.50 7.18 5.22
CA TYR A 184 23.76 8.28 5.86
C TYR A 184 22.32 7.89 6.21
N LEU A 185 21.61 7.20 5.32
CA LEU A 185 20.27 6.68 5.59
C LEU A 185 20.27 5.60 6.67
N ALA A 186 21.25 4.70 6.65
CA ALA A 186 21.46 3.68 7.69
C ALA A 186 21.74 4.29 9.06
N ALA A 187 22.57 5.32 9.13
CA ALA A 187 22.81 6.08 10.36
C ALA A 187 21.55 6.83 10.84
N SER A 188 20.78 7.41 9.91
CA SER A 188 19.51 8.09 10.20
C SER A 188 18.41 7.12 10.66
N ALA A 189 18.51 5.84 10.28
CA ALA A 189 17.59 4.77 10.67
C ALA A 189 17.98 4.07 11.99
N HIS A 190 19.05 4.50 12.68
CA HIS A 190 19.59 3.81 13.84
C HIS A 190 19.24 4.53 15.16
N LEU A 191 18.45 3.87 16.02
CA LEU A 191 18.07 4.35 17.36
C LEU A 191 18.54 3.39 18.47
N PRO A 192 19.71 3.62 19.07
CA PRO A 192 20.29 2.77 20.11
C PRO A 192 19.73 3.12 21.50
N VAL A 193 18.56 2.56 21.84
CA VAL A 193 17.91 2.76 23.17
C VAL A 193 17.46 1.42 23.75
N GLN A 194 17.30 1.37 25.08
CA GLN A 194 16.92 0.20 25.88
C GLN A 194 15.84 -0.64 25.20
N THR A 195 16.26 -1.74 24.59
CA THR A 195 15.36 -2.69 23.94
C THR A 195 14.38 -3.26 24.94
N ARG A 196 13.10 -3.28 24.55
CA ARG A 196 12.12 -4.21 25.13
C ARG A 196 12.74 -5.60 25.05
N ARG A 197 12.90 -6.25 26.21
CA ARG A 197 13.74 -7.45 26.35
C ARG A 197 13.29 -8.65 25.48
N ARG A 198 12.05 -8.63 24.98
CA ARG A 198 11.41 -9.70 24.18
C ARG A 198 10.35 -9.09 23.28
N GLY A 199 10.15 -9.67 22.10
CA GLY A 199 9.21 -9.20 21.08
C GLY A 199 9.70 -9.59 19.69
N GLY A 200 8.81 -9.71 18.71
CA GLY A 200 9.20 -9.83 17.30
C GLY A 200 9.66 -8.49 16.72
N ALA A 201 10.18 -8.54 15.50
CA ALA A 201 10.58 -7.36 14.74
C ALA A 201 9.46 -6.93 13.78
N LEU A 202 9.14 -5.64 13.75
CA LEU A 202 8.28 -5.06 12.72
C LEU A 202 9.16 -4.45 11.62
N ILE A 203 9.21 -5.10 10.46
CA ILE A 203 9.85 -4.57 9.25
C ILE A 203 8.90 -3.56 8.61
N LEU A 204 9.38 -2.35 8.40
CA LEU A 204 8.65 -1.23 7.83
C LEU A 204 9.31 -0.70 6.55
N PRO A 205 8.54 -0.40 5.49
CA PRO A 205 9.01 0.48 4.43
C PRO A 205 9.30 1.87 4.99
N ALA A 206 10.37 2.54 4.52
CA ALA A 206 10.76 3.88 4.98
C ALA A 206 9.64 4.96 4.87
N ASP A 207 8.69 4.81 3.95
CA ASP A 207 7.53 5.73 3.79
C ASP A 207 6.36 5.48 4.76
N THR A 208 6.56 4.59 5.73
CA THR A 208 5.57 4.27 6.75
C THR A 208 6.07 4.59 8.15
N VAL A 209 5.13 4.86 9.04
CA VAL A 209 5.35 4.82 10.49
C VAL A 209 4.53 3.69 11.10
N PRO A 210 4.97 3.05 12.20
CA PRO A 210 4.14 2.10 12.93
C PRO A 210 2.86 2.75 13.46
N SER A 211 1.79 1.97 13.61
CA SER A 211 0.62 2.40 14.39
C SER A 211 0.95 2.36 15.88
N ILE A 212 0.33 3.25 16.66
CA ILE A 212 0.48 3.26 18.13
C ILE A 212 -0.03 1.95 18.70
N GLY A 213 -1.18 1.46 18.21
CA GLY A 213 -1.79 0.18 18.56
C GLY A 213 -0.84 -1.01 18.38
N ALA A 214 -0.04 -1.05 17.31
CA ALA A 214 0.97 -2.08 17.13
C ALA A 214 2.14 -1.90 18.11
N LEU A 215 2.62 -0.67 18.33
CA LEU A 215 3.69 -0.39 19.29
C LEU A 215 3.30 -0.70 20.74
N VAL A 216 2.01 -0.66 21.10
CA VAL A 216 1.52 -1.01 22.44
C VAL A 216 0.80 -2.37 22.50
N ALA A 217 0.85 -3.15 21.41
CA ALA A 217 0.26 -4.49 21.39
C ALA A 217 1.01 -5.42 22.36
N SER A 218 0.25 -6.16 23.16
CA SER A 218 0.77 -7.24 24.02
C SER A 218 0.77 -8.56 23.27
N ALA A 219 1.80 -9.38 23.48
CA ALA A 219 1.94 -10.68 22.86
C ALA A 219 0.84 -11.64 23.33
N SER A 220 0.16 -12.29 22.38
CA SER A 220 -0.70 -13.43 22.67
C SER A 220 0.13 -14.71 22.77
N ALA A 221 -0.32 -15.66 23.59
CA ALA A 221 0.35 -16.94 23.81
C ALA A 221 0.31 -17.90 22.59
N ALA A 222 -0.40 -17.53 21.51
CA ALA A 222 -0.31 -18.24 20.24
C ALA A 222 1.04 -17.95 19.56
N SER A 223 1.83 -18.99 19.31
CA SER A 223 3.10 -18.88 18.59
C SER A 223 2.88 -19.14 17.09
N SER A 224 3.05 -18.11 16.26
CA SER A 224 3.44 -18.31 14.86
C SER A 224 4.97 -18.35 14.80
N GLN A 225 5.52 -19.21 13.93
CA GLN A 225 6.93 -19.10 13.52
C GLN A 225 7.08 -18.44 12.14
N ASP A 226 5.98 -18.28 11.41
CA ASP A 226 5.97 -17.74 10.06
C ASP A 226 5.86 -16.21 10.09
N GLU A 227 6.60 -15.56 9.18
CA GLU A 227 6.53 -14.13 8.91
C GLU A 227 5.14 -13.75 8.39
N ALA A 228 4.56 -12.68 8.94
CA ALA A 228 3.23 -12.21 8.57
C ALA A 228 3.28 -10.86 7.86
N ILE A 229 2.61 -10.71 6.71
CA ILE A 229 2.24 -9.38 6.21
C ILE A 229 1.10 -8.84 7.07
N LEU A 230 1.18 -7.58 7.49
CA LEU A 230 0.18 -6.94 8.33
C LEU A 230 -0.60 -5.84 7.58
N PRO A 231 -1.81 -5.49 8.04
CA PRO A 231 -2.59 -4.40 7.47
C PRO A 231 -1.91 -3.03 7.57
N LEU A 232 -2.09 -2.22 6.53
CA LEU A 232 -1.55 -0.88 6.37
C LEU A 232 -2.71 0.12 6.27
N LEU A 233 -2.59 1.28 6.90
CA LEU A 233 -3.41 2.45 6.59
C LEU A 233 -2.65 3.36 5.63
N ILE A 234 -3.32 3.91 4.64
CA ILE A 234 -2.79 4.94 3.76
C ILE A 234 -3.57 6.23 4.03
N ALA A 235 -2.88 7.18 4.64
CA ALA A 235 -3.43 8.46 5.06
C ALA A 235 -3.17 9.52 3.98
N ASN A 236 -4.18 10.32 3.64
CA ASN A 236 -4.01 11.47 2.76
C ASN A 236 -3.45 12.68 3.53
N ASN A 237 -2.77 13.59 2.82
CA ASN A 237 -2.28 14.85 3.41
C ASN A 237 -3.41 15.80 3.86
N ASP A 238 -4.58 15.68 3.23
CA ASP A 238 -5.80 16.38 3.61
C ASP A 238 -6.65 15.47 4.51
N PRO A 239 -6.88 15.83 5.80
CA PRO A 239 -7.63 15.00 6.74
C PRO A 239 -9.13 14.93 6.44
N SER A 240 -9.64 15.67 5.45
CA SER A 240 -11.02 15.51 4.95
C SER A 240 -11.16 14.41 3.90
N GLN A 241 -10.06 13.91 3.35
CA GLN A 241 -10.05 12.77 2.43
C GLN A 241 -10.11 11.46 3.22
N PRO A 242 -10.81 10.43 2.72
CA PRO A 242 -10.89 9.14 3.40
C PRO A 242 -9.51 8.52 3.58
N VAL A 243 -9.32 7.86 4.71
CA VAL A 243 -8.17 6.99 4.97
C VAL A 243 -8.45 5.65 4.30
N LYS A 244 -7.44 5.00 3.72
CA LYS A 244 -7.64 3.68 3.11
C LYS A 244 -6.93 2.59 3.90
N ARG A 245 -7.70 1.62 4.42
CA ARG A 245 -7.20 0.39 5.03
C ARG A 245 -6.92 -0.61 3.93
N VAL A 246 -5.70 -1.14 3.91
CA VAL A 246 -5.22 -2.07 2.89
C VAL A 246 -4.78 -3.36 3.60
N GLU A 247 -5.42 -4.47 3.24
CA GLU A 247 -5.17 -5.79 3.83
C GLU A 247 -4.77 -6.79 2.75
N MET A 248 -3.62 -7.44 2.95
CA MET A 248 -3.22 -8.59 2.15
C MET A 248 -4.02 -9.83 2.55
N PRO A 249 -4.35 -10.73 1.61
CA PRO A 249 -4.96 -12.01 1.94
C PRO A 249 -4.03 -12.84 2.81
N ALA A 250 -4.58 -13.66 3.72
CA ALA A 250 -3.80 -14.54 4.59
C ALA A 250 -2.94 -15.57 3.81
N LEU A 251 -3.26 -15.80 2.54
CA LEU A 251 -2.42 -16.53 1.59
C LEU A 251 -1.37 -15.58 0.99
N SER A 252 -0.33 -15.27 1.79
CA SER A 252 0.86 -14.59 1.24
C SER A 252 1.76 -15.61 0.55
N THR A 253 2.26 -15.27 -0.63
CA THR A 253 3.18 -16.11 -1.41
C THR A 253 4.44 -15.31 -1.75
N PRO A 254 5.62 -15.93 -1.91
CA PRO A 254 6.87 -15.21 -2.17
C PRO A 254 6.80 -14.18 -3.29
N ALA A 255 6.06 -14.40 -4.38
CA ALA A 255 5.86 -13.41 -5.46
C ALA A 255 5.25 -12.08 -4.99
N LEU A 256 4.46 -12.08 -3.92
CA LEU A 256 3.90 -10.86 -3.31
C LEU A 256 4.92 -10.14 -2.41
N HIS A 257 5.99 -10.83 -2.01
CA HIS A 257 7.13 -10.30 -1.27
C HIS A 257 8.34 -9.98 -2.16
N THR A 258 8.36 -10.43 -3.43
CA THR A 258 9.46 -10.22 -4.37
C THR A 258 9.57 -8.74 -4.73
N ALA A 259 10.28 -8.01 -3.88
CA ALA A 259 10.89 -6.75 -4.22
C ALA A 259 11.96 -7.00 -5.29
N VAL A 260 11.84 -6.27 -6.40
CA VAL A 260 12.94 -6.09 -7.33
C VAL A 260 14.02 -5.30 -6.59
N GLU A 261 15.28 -5.69 -6.70
CA GLU A 261 16.38 -4.95 -6.06
C GLU A 261 16.35 -3.47 -6.50
N GLY A 262 16.19 -2.56 -5.54
CA GLY A 262 15.95 -1.13 -5.77
C GLY A 262 14.48 -0.66 -5.68
N PHE A 263 13.50 -1.57 -5.52
CA PHE A 263 12.09 -1.26 -5.35
C PHE A 263 11.56 -1.66 -3.97
N ARG A 264 10.82 -0.76 -3.35
CA ARG A 264 10.39 -0.84 -1.95
C ARG A 264 9.68 -2.16 -1.68
N VAL A 265 10.00 -2.87 -0.59
CA VAL A 265 9.01 -3.79 -0.01
C VAL A 265 7.85 -2.93 0.45
N VAL A 266 6.67 -3.11 -0.15
CA VAL A 266 5.56 -2.14 0.00
C VAL A 266 4.74 -2.36 1.29
N TRP A 267 4.95 -3.50 1.95
CA TRP A 267 4.09 -3.99 3.03
C TRP A 267 4.83 -4.02 4.37
N PRO A 268 4.17 -3.65 5.49
CA PRO A 268 4.70 -3.89 6.82
C PRO A 268 4.68 -5.40 7.11
N ARG A 269 5.79 -5.94 7.61
CA ARG A 269 5.97 -7.38 7.86
C ARG A 269 6.40 -7.62 9.29
N PHE A 270 5.90 -8.69 9.92
CA PHE A 270 6.27 -9.06 11.27
C PHE A 270 7.04 -10.37 11.28
N VAL A 271 8.29 -10.31 11.76
CA VAL A 271 9.14 -11.47 11.97
C VAL A 271 9.00 -11.92 13.44
N PRO A 272 8.41 -13.10 13.70
CA PRO A 272 8.11 -13.52 15.07
C PRO A 272 9.35 -14.04 15.82
N ASP A 273 9.57 -13.54 17.03
CA ASP A 273 10.46 -14.16 18.03
C ASP A 273 9.64 -15.14 18.91
N GLY A 274 9.06 -16.16 18.27
CA GLY A 274 8.16 -17.14 18.90
C GLY A 274 6.81 -16.57 19.39
N ARG A 275 6.42 -15.38 18.92
CA ARG A 275 5.25 -14.61 19.38
C ARG A 275 4.25 -14.38 18.25
N CYS A 276 2.99 -14.15 18.60
CA CYS A 276 1.98 -13.67 17.66
C CYS A 276 2.26 -12.23 17.20
N ALA A 277 1.95 -11.95 15.93
CA ALA A 277 1.86 -10.60 15.39
C ALA A 277 0.85 -9.72 16.18
N PRO A 278 1.03 -8.39 16.19
CA PRO A 278 -0.01 -7.48 16.71
C PRO A 278 -1.32 -7.65 15.93
N VAL A 279 -2.45 -7.52 16.62
CA VAL A 279 -3.78 -7.57 16.02
C VAL A 279 -4.17 -6.17 15.52
N GLY A 280 -4.65 -6.07 14.29
CA GLY A 280 -5.10 -4.83 13.66
C GLY A 280 -4.08 -4.22 12.70
N VAL A 281 -4.16 -2.92 12.50
CA VAL A 281 -3.24 -2.17 11.64
C VAL A 281 -1.85 -2.12 12.26
N ALA A 282 -0.82 -2.42 11.46
CA ALA A 282 0.58 -2.35 11.90
C ALA A 282 1.28 -1.04 11.59
N ALA A 283 0.90 -0.38 10.49
CA ALA A 283 1.59 0.80 10.00
C ALA A 283 0.65 1.80 9.31
N ILE A 284 1.13 3.02 9.14
CA ILE A 284 0.49 4.14 8.45
C ILE A 284 1.47 4.65 7.40
N ARG A 285 1.14 4.51 6.12
CA ARG A 285 1.80 5.23 5.02
C ARG A 285 1.21 6.63 4.95
N CYS A 286 2.06 7.64 5.10
CA CYS A 286 1.69 9.01 4.80
C CYS A 286 1.74 9.17 3.27
N GLY A 287 0.59 9.39 2.64
CA GLY A 287 0.49 9.50 1.19
C GLY A 287 1.42 10.58 0.67
N SER A 288 2.18 10.28 -0.39
CA SER A 288 2.99 11.28 -1.09
C SER A 288 2.10 12.47 -1.47
N ARG A 289 2.66 13.69 -1.38
CA ARG A 289 1.98 14.91 -1.84
C ARG A 289 1.71 14.91 -3.34
N ILE A 290 2.38 14.04 -4.08
CA ILE A 290 2.30 13.92 -5.53
C ILE A 290 2.16 12.42 -5.83
N GLY A 291 1.07 12.03 -6.50
CA GLY A 291 0.95 10.69 -7.07
C GLY A 291 1.98 10.45 -8.18
N PRO A 292 2.03 9.26 -8.79
CA PRO A 292 2.96 8.99 -9.89
C PRO A 292 2.76 10.02 -11.02
N ASN A 293 3.85 10.66 -11.43
CA ASN A 293 3.81 11.62 -12.54
C ASN A 293 3.72 10.91 -13.90
N ASP A 294 3.43 11.63 -14.99
CA ASP A 294 3.26 11.04 -16.33
C ASP A 294 4.44 10.14 -16.78
N ALA A 295 5.68 10.49 -16.42
CA ALA A 295 6.85 9.67 -16.76
C ALA A 295 6.95 8.42 -15.88
N GLU A 296 6.57 8.50 -14.60
CA GLU A 296 6.47 7.33 -13.73
C GLU A 296 5.32 6.40 -14.17
N LEU A 297 4.20 6.95 -14.65
CA LEU A 297 3.09 6.18 -15.21
C LEU A 297 3.47 5.42 -16.49
N LEU A 298 4.38 5.98 -17.32
CA LEU A 298 4.89 5.37 -18.55
C LEU A 298 6.10 4.43 -18.33
N MET A 299 6.82 4.60 -17.22
CA MET A 299 8.04 3.86 -16.92
C MET A 299 8.22 3.79 -15.39
N PRO A 300 7.52 2.89 -14.68
CA PRO A 300 7.47 2.89 -13.22
C PRO A 300 8.82 2.62 -12.56
N VAL A 301 9.63 1.83 -13.24
CA VAL A 301 10.99 1.40 -12.88
C VAL A 301 11.95 1.89 -13.96
N ALA A 302 13.09 2.47 -13.59
CA ALA A 302 14.11 2.89 -14.55
C ALA A 302 14.63 1.68 -15.37
N PRO A 303 14.90 1.81 -16.70
CA PRO A 303 15.31 0.68 -17.56
C PRO A 303 16.56 -0.08 -17.11
N ASP A 304 17.45 0.60 -16.40
CA ASP A 304 18.73 0.12 -15.88
C ASP A 304 18.64 -0.61 -14.53
N ALA A 305 17.44 -0.79 -13.96
CA ALA A 305 17.23 -1.64 -12.79
C ALA A 305 17.49 -3.11 -13.14
N THR A 306 18.71 -3.59 -12.83
CA THR A 306 19.31 -4.84 -13.32
C THR A 306 18.59 -6.13 -12.96
N ASN A 307 17.61 -6.10 -12.05
CA ASN A 307 17.10 -7.28 -11.36
C ASN A 307 15.59 -7.55 -11.57
N LEU A 308 14.97 -6.92 -12.58
CA LEU A 308 13.57 -7.21 -12.98
C LEU A 308 13.38 -8.56 -13.69
N VAL A 309 14.45 -9.10 -14.28
CA VAL A 309 14.37 -10.19 -15.26
C VAL A 309 14.75 -11.52 -14.62
N SER A 310 13.73 -12.32 -14.25
CA SER A 310 13.89 -13.74 -13.90
C SER A 310 14.23 -14.57 -15.15
N ALA A 311 14.38 -15.89 -14.97
CA ALA A 311 14.49 -16.85 -16.06
C ALA A 311 13.29 -16.68 -17.02
N GLN A 312 13.57 -16.31 -18.27
CA GLN A 312 12.54 -16.07 -19.27
C GLN A 312 11.80 -17.39 -19.58
N GLN A 313 10.50 -17.42 -19.30
CA GLN A 313 9.60 -18.48 -19.72
C GLN A 313 9.00 -18.14 -21.09
N ALA A 314 8.88 -19.13 -21.98
CA ALA A 314 8.23 -18.96 -23.27
C ALA A 314 6.72 -18.68 -23.10
N ILE A 315 6.23 -17.60 -23.72
CA ILE A 315 4.82 -17.18 -23.71
C ILE A 315 4.25 -17.30 -25.13
N THR A 316 3.08 -17.91 -25.31
CA THR A 316 2.28 -17.68 -26.54
C THR A 316 1.24 -16.60 -26.30
N TRP A 317 1.29 -15.52 -27.07
CA TRP A 317 0.28 -14.45 -27.04
C TRP A 317 -0.88 -14.75 -27.99
N LEU A 318 -2.10 -14.73 -27.44
CA LEU A 318 -3.36 -14.83 -28.16
C LEU A 318 -3.80 -13.45 -28.66
N LEU A 319 -3.96 -13.30 -29.97
CA LEU A 319 -4.40 -12.06 -30.62
C LEU A 319 -5.67 -12.33 -31.45
N PHE A 320 -6.81 -11.75 -31.07
CA PHE A 320 -8.09 -11.95 -31.77
C PHE A 320 -8.22 -10.97 -32.94
N ALA A 321 -7.89 -11.38 -34.16
CA ALA A 321 -7.71 -10.47 -35.30
C ALA A 321 -8.94 -9.59 -35.58
N GLU A 322 -10.15 -10.10 -35.38
CA GLU A 322 -11.43 -9.44 -35.65
C GLU A 322 -11.68 -8.13 -34.88
N VAL A 323 -10.97 -7.90 -33.77
CA VAL A 323 -11.06 -6.64 -33.00
C VAL A 323 -9.92 -5.66 -33.24
N TRP A 324 -8.91 -6.02 -34.03
CA TRP A 324 -7.81 -5.10 -34.33
C TRP A 324 -8.04 -4.34 -35.63
N ASP A 325 -7.68 -3.05 -35.60
CA ASP A 325 -7.31 -2.31 -36.80
C ASP A 325 -5.96 -2.86 -37.31
N GLU A 326 -5.82 -3.05 -38.63
CA GLU A 326 -4.63 -3.65 -39.26
C GLU A 326 -3.33 -2.92 -38.87
N VAL A 327 -3.35 -1.58 -38.81
CA VAL A 327 -2.19 -0.77 -38.45
C VAL A 327 -1.82 -1.00 -36.99
N VAL A 328 -2.82 -1.00 -36.09
CA VAL A 328 -2.60 -1.16 -34.66
C VAL A 328 -2.14 -2.58 -34.31
N LEU A 329 -2.62 -3.62 -35.03
CA LEU A 329 -2.09 -4.97 -34.92
C LEU A 329 -0.61 -5.02 -35.36
N GLY A 330 -0.28 -4.35 -36.46
CA GLY A 330 1.09 -4.23 -36.95
C GLY A 330 2.03 -3.55 -35.96
N GLU A 331 1.60 -2.46 -35.32
CA GLU A 331 2.35 -1.77 -34.26
C GLU A 331 2.53 -2.67 -33.02
N SER A 332 1.47 -3.36 -32.61
CA SER A 332 1.50 -4.24 -31.43
C SER A 332 2.41 -5.45 -31.63
N LEU A 333 2.42 -6.04 -32.84
CA LEU A 333 3.37 -7.10 -33.20
C LEU A 333 4.83 -6.62 -33.15
N GLN A 334 5.11 -5.36 -33.51
CA GLN A 334 6.46 -4.79 -33.41
C GLN A 334 6.87 -4.60 -31.95
N LEU A 335 6.01 -4.01 -31.11
CA LEU A 335 6.29 -3.86 -29.68
C LEU A 335 6.47 -5.21 -28.97
N LEU A 336 5.67 -6.21 -29.34
CA LEU A 336 5.80 -7.58 -28.83
C LEU A 336 7.13 -8.24 -29.24
N ALA A 337 7.65 -7.92 -30.43
CA ALA A 337 8.96 -8.37 -30.89
C ALA A 337 10.15 -7.60 -30.27
N LEU A 338 9.88 -6.48 -29.58
CA LEU A 338 10.87 -5.71 -28.80
C LEU A 338 10.88 -6.08 -27.31
N GLN A 339 10.09 -7.07 -26.89
CA GLN A 339 10.05 -7.53 -25.51
C GLN A 339 11.28 -8.36 -25.13
N ASP A 340 11.67 -8.31 -23.87
CA ASP A 340 12.63 -9.24 -23.29
C ASP A 340 12.08 -10.67 -23.34
N GLY A 341 12.80 -11.58 -23.98
CA GLY A 341 12.32 -12.93 -24.30
C GLY A 341 11.55 -13.05 -25.61
N ALA A 342 11.60 -12.04 -26.50
CA ALA A 342 10.99 -12.10 -27.84
C ALA A 342 11.56 -13.21 -28.76
N ASP A 343 12.65 -13.89 -28.38
CA ASP A 343 13.22 -15.08 -29.02
C ASP A 343 12.55 -16.40 -28.58
N GLN A 344 11.93 -16.42 -27.40
CA GLN A 344 11.12 -17.52 -26.88
C GLN A 344 9.61 -17.32 -27.07
N THR A 345 9.20 -16.08 -27.35
CA THR A 345 7.79 -15.68 -27.52
C THR A 345 7.14 -16.29 -28.77
N ALA A 346 5.91 -16.77 -28.68
CA ALA A 346 5.11 -17.21 -29.83
C ALA A 346 3.85 -16.36 -29.98
N VAL A 347 3.27 -16.36 -31.20
CA VAL A 347 2.04 -15.62 -31.50
C VAL A 347 1.01 -16.58 -32.10
N ALA A 348 -0.18 -16.61 -31.51
CA ALA A 348 -1.33 -17.33 -32.01
C ALA A 348 -2.43 -16.32 -32.36
N ILE A 349 -2.65 -16.12 -33.66
CA ILE A 349 -3.71 -15.23 -34.14
C ILE A 349 -5.00 -16.04 -34.28
N VAL A 350 -6.05 -15.58 -33.61
CA VAL A 350 -7.37 -16.22 -33.55
C VAL A 350 -8.35 -15.45 -34.44
N GLY A 351 -9.09 -16.16 -35.28
CA GLY A 351 -10.00 -15.60 -36.28
C GLY A 351 -9.31 -15.25 -37.61
N GLU A 352 -10.05 -14.62 -38.52
CA GLU A 352 -9.55 -14.24 -39.85
C GLU A 352 -8.58 -13.06 -39.77
N ALA A 353 -7.29 -13.35 -39.90
CA ALA A 353 -6.22 -12.35 -39.84
C ALA A 353 -5.94 -11.71 -41.22
N PRO A 354 -5.72 -10.39 -41.30
CA PRO A 354 -5.24 -9.75 -42.53
C PRO A 354 -3.93 -10.40 -43.04
N PRO A 355 -3.81 -10.71 -44.36
CA PRO A 355 -2.62 -11.36 -44.89
C PRO A 355 -1.31 -10.59 -44.66
N SER A 356 -1.39 -9.26 -44.66
CA SER A 356 -0.33 -8.32 -44.29
C SER A 356 0.16 -8.54 -42.85
N SER A 357 -0.75 -8.59 -41.89
CA SER A 357 -0.45 -8.84 -40.47
C SER A 357 0.16 -10.23 -40.24
N LEU A 358 -0.32 -11.26 -40.96
CA LEU A 358 0.28 -12.59 -40.93
C LEU A 358 1.72 -12.60 -41.46
N VAL A 359 1.97 -11.96 -42.62
CA VAL A 359 3.32 -11.83 -43.20
C VAL A 359 4.24 -11.03 -42.26
N GLN A 360 3.72 -9.98 -41.62
CA GLN A 360 4.49 -9.20 -40.65
C GLN A 360 4.83 -10.03 -39.40
N ALA A 361 3.86 -10.75 -38.84
CA ALA A 361 4.09 -11.65 -37.71
C ALA A 361 5.15 -12.71 -38.06
N GLN A 362 5.01 -13.38 -39.23
CA GLN A 362 5.98 -14.38 -39.69
C GLN A 362 7.39 -13.80 -39.88
N ARG A 363 7.50 -12.54 -40.33
CA ARG A 363 8.78 -11.85 -40.44
C ARG A 363 9.43 -11.57 -39.08
N LEU A 364 8.63 -11.26 -38.05
CA LEU A 364 9.13 -10.91 -36.71
C LEU A 364 9.41 -12.14 -35.83
N PHE A 365 8.53 -13.14 -35.85
CA PHE A 365 8.61 -14.30 -34.96
C PHE A 365 9.04 -15.60 -35.66
N GLY A 366 9.12 -15.61 -37.00
CA GLY A 366 9.52 -16.78 -37.78
C GLY A 366 8.49 -17.91 -37.69
N GLY A 367 8.97 -19.15 -37.51
CA GLY A 367 8.13 -20.34 -37.35
C GLY A 367 7.31 -20.42 -36.05
N ARG A 368 7.32 -19.36 -35.21
CA ARG A 368 6.58 -19.27 -33.95
C ARG A 368 5.22 -18.56 -34.08
N VAL A 369 4.74 -18.40 -35.30
CA VAL A 369 3.42 -17.85 -35.61
C VAL A 369 2.47 -18.97 -36.00
N SER A 370 1.32 -19.00 -35.36
CA SER A 370 0.20 -19.88 -35.71
C SER A 370 -1.07 -19.04 -35.93
N SER A 371 -1.99 -19.58 -36.73
CA SER A 371 -3.29 -18.96 -37.00
C SER A 371 -4.38 -20.01 -36.86
N TRP A 372 -5.44 -19.67 -36.14
CA TRP A 372 -6.49 -20.60 -35.73
C TRP A 372 -7.87 -20.00 -36.01
N PRO A 373 -8.85 -20.80 -36.46
CA PRO A 373 -10.20 -20.30 -36.75
C PRO A 373 -10.93 -19.85 -35.48
N ASP A 374 -10.65 -20.50 -34.35
CA ASP A 374 -11.26 -20.22 -33.05
C ASP A 374 -10.29 -20.48 -31.88
N LEU A 375 -10.68 -19.99 -30.71
CA LEU A 375 -9.90 -20.04 -29.47
C LEU A 375 -9.70 -21.47 -28.94
N THR A 376 -10.65 -22.39 -29.18
CA THR A 376 -10.56 -23.77 -28.70
C THR A 376 -9.44 -24.49 -29.42
N ALA A 377 -9.43 -24.40 -30.75
CA ALA A 377 -8.38 -24.98 -31.60
C ALA A 377 -6.98 -24.40 -31.28
N ALA A 378 -6.91 -23.09 -30.97
CA ALA A 378 -5.68 -22.45 -30.52
C ALA A 378 -5.18 -23.04 -29.18
N LEU A 379 -6.05 -23.18 -28.19
CA LEU A 379 -5.69 -23.66 -26.85
C LEU A 379 -5.28 -25.14 -26.82
N GLU A 380 -5.86 -25.99 -27.65
CA GLU A 380 -5.50 -27.40 -27.76
C GLU A 380 -4.07 -27.64 -28.29
N THR A 381 -3.44 -26.62 -28.88
CA THR A 381 -2.18 -26.75 -29.63
C THR A 381 -1.05 -25.85 -29.11
N LEU A 382 -1.26 -25.11 -28.02
CA LEU A 382 -0.22 -24.29 -27.40
C LEU A 382 0.89 -25.17 -26.79
N GLY A 383 2.10 -25.05 -27.34
CA GLY A 383 3.29 -25.78 -26.86
C GLY A 383 4.14 -25.07 -25.80
N THR A 384 3.74 -23.88 -25.35
CA THR A 384 4.45 -23.06 -24.37
C THR A 384 3.92 -23.28 -22.94
N PRO A 385 4.74 -23.04 -21.89
CA PRO A 385 4.28 -23.14 -20.51
C PRO A 385 3.31 -22.01 -20.10
N LEU A 386 3.41 -20.85 -20.75
CA LEU A 386 2.60 -19.66 -20.46
C LEU A 386 1.79 -19.22 -21.69
N THR A 387 0.56 -18.77 -21.44
CA THR A 387 -0.35 -18.18 -22.42
C THR A 387 -0.66 -16.75 -22.02
N GLY A 388 -0.36 -15.79 -22.90
CA GLY A 388 -0.75 -14.40 -22.74
C GLY A 388 -1.99 -14.07 -23.57
N TYR A 389 -2.81 -13.14 -23.10
CA TYR A 389 -3.83 -12.45 -23.90
C TYR A 389 -3.46 -10.97 -23.98
N LEU A 390 -3.45 -10.46 -25.21
CA LEU A 390 -3.27 -9.04 -25.49
C LEU A 390 -4.52 -8.55 -26.23
N GLY A 391 -5.34 -7.78 -25.52
CA GLY A 391 -6.57 -7.19 -26.04
C GLY A 391 -6.30 -6.09 -27.06
N ALA A 392 -7.31 -5.79 -27.89
CA ALA A 392 -7.20 -4.79 -28.93
C ALA A 392 -6.77 -3.43 -28.38
N HIS A 393 -5.86 -2.77 -29.10
CA HIS A 393 -5.25 -1.49 -28.75
C HIS A 393 -4.36 -1.46 -27.50
N VAL A 394 -4.04 -2.60 -26.86
CA VAL A 394 -3.04 -2.64 -25.78
C VAL A 394 -1.63 -2.72 -26.38
N LEU A 395 -0.77 -1.79 -25.96
CA LEU A 395 0.60 -1.62 -26.41
C LEU A 395 1.57 -1.88 -25.24
N LEU A 396 2.41 -2.91 -25.37
CA LEU A 396 3.46 -3.22 -24.39
C LEU A 396 4.66 -2.26 -24.61
N HIS A 397 4.54 -1.03 -24.11
CA HIS A 397 5.55 0.02 -24.32
C HIS A 397 6.83 -0.17 -23.49
N ASP A 398 6.74 -0.83 -22.33
CA ASP A 398 7.91 -1.26 -21.57
C ASP A 398 8.42 -2.62 -22.11
N PRO A 399 9.66 -2.72 -22.60
CA PRO A 399 10.22 -3.96 -23.17
C PRO A 399 10.28 -5.10 -22.14
N ARG A 400 10.33 -4.79 -20.84
CA ARG A 400 10.47 -5.80 -19.77
C ARG A 400 9.15 -6.47 -19.43
N THR A 401 8.02 -5.99 -19.96
CA THR A 401 6.67 -6.41 -19.52
C THR A 401 6.50 -7.92 -19.58
N SER A 402 6.87 -8.55 -20.69
CA SER A 402 6.73 -10.00 -20.87
C SER A 402 7.58 -10.80 -19.87
N ALA A 403 8.82 -10.38 -19.63
CA ALA A 403 9.72 -11.04 -18.67
C ALA A 403 9.26 -10.86 -17.22
N VAL A 404 8.80 -9.67 -16.83
CA VAL A 404 8.29 -9.38 -15.47
C VAL A 404 7.00 -10.16 -15.20
N LEU A 405 6.06 -10.19 -16.15
CA LEU A 405 4.84 -10.99 -16.00
C LEU A 405 5.13 -12.50 -15.98
N GLY A 406 6.09 -12.97 -16.77
CA GLY A 406 6.57 -14.36 -16.72
C GLY A 406 7.20 -14.73 -15.38
N GLY A 407 8.09 -13.88 -14.85
CA GLY A 407 8.78 -14.13 -13.57
C GLY A 407 7.86 -14.15 -12.35
N ILE A 408 6.78 -13.35 -12.34
CA ILE A 408 5.74 -13.43 -11.31
C ILE A 408 5.05 -14.82 -11.31
N LEU A 409 5.05 -15.53 -12.44
CA LEU A 409 4.54 -16.90 -12.60
C LEU A 409 5.61 -17.98 -12.35
N ASP A 410 6.79 -17.64 -11.82
CA ASP A 410 7.68 -18.64 -11.21
C ASP A 410 7.10 -19.16 -9.88
N ASP A 411 6.32 -18.35 -9.16
CA ASP A 411 5.66 -18.74 -7.90
C ASP A 411 4.44 -19.65 -8.18
N PRO A 412 4.43 -20.91 -7.70
CA PRO A 412 3.33 -21.85 -7.93
C PRO A 412 1.99 -21.41 -7.34
N GLY A 413 1.97 -20.47 -6.40
CA GLY A 413 0.76 -19.86 -5.86
C GLY A 413 0.07 -18.88 -6.80
N VAL A 414 0.76 -18.38 -7.83
CA VAL A 414 0.20 -17.46 -8.83
C VAL A 414 -0.25 -18.22 -10.08
N VAL A 415 -1.47 -17.95 -10.55
CA VAL A 415 -2.05 -18.57 -11.76
C VAL A 415 -2.11 -17.64 -12.96
N SER A 416 -2.22 -16.33 -12.72
CA SER A 416 -2.04 -15.30 -13.74
C SER A 416 -1.32 -14.09 -13.16
N SER A 417 -0.57 -13.42 -14.01
CA SER A 417 0.04 -12.12 -13.77
C SER A 417 -0.51 -11.10 -14.78
N SER A 418 -0.46 -9.83 -14.43
CA SER A 418 -0.87 -8.72 -15.27
C SER A 418 -0.21 -7.42 -14.80
N CYS A 419 -0.24 -6.36 -15.60
CA CYS A 419 0.26 -5.06 -15.18
C CYS A 419 -0.78 -3.94 -15.33
N VAL A 420 -0.55 -2.82 -14.64
CA VAL A 420 -1.43 -1.65 -14.74
C VAL A 420 -1.47 -1.14 -16.18
N LEU A 421 -2.69 -0.92 -16.66
CA LEU A 421 -2.98 -0.35 -17.97
C LEU A 421 -3.22 1.16 -17.83
N ILE A 422 -2.49 1.94 -18.62
CA ILE A 422 -2.63 3.40 -18.69
C ILE A 422 -3.29 3.85 -19.99
N SER A 423 -3.95 5.00 -19.98
CA SER A 423 -4.41 5.71 -21.17
C SER A 423 -3.60 6.98 -21.36
N THR A 424 -3.33 7.34 -22.62
CA THR A 424 -2.64 8.58 -23.00
C THR A 424 -3.59 9.48 -23.79
N GLU A 425 -4.06 10.57 -23.18
CA GLU A 425 -4.96 11.52 -23.82
C GLU A 425 -4.23 12.79 -24.24
N LYS A 426 -4.45 13.25 -25.48
CA LYS A 426 -3.95 14.56 -25.91
C LYS A 426 -4.85 15.68 -25.39
N ARG A 427 -4.35 16.49 -24.46
CA ARG A 427 -5.08 17.63 -23.89
C ARG A 427 -4.42 18.95 -24.31
N GLY A 428 -4.99 19.56 -25.35
CA GLY A 428 -4.48 20.78 -25.96
C GLY A 428 -3.13 20.57 -26.64
N LYS A 429 -2.07 21.17 -26.07
CA LYS A 429 -0.68 21.01 -26.54
C LYS A 429 0.08 19.90 -25.80
N GLY A 430 -0.43 19.44 -24.66
CA GLY A 430 0.19 18.39 -23.85
C GLY A 430 -0.44 17.02 -24.10
N TRP A 431 0.20 16.01 -23.52
CA TRP A 431 -0.40 14.71 -23.23
C TRP A 431 -0.70 14.65 -21.74
N GLN A 432 -1.71 13.88 -21.36
CA GLN A 432 -1.96 13.48 -19.98
C GLN A 432 -1.95 11.95 -19.96
N VAL A 433 -1.26 11.37 -18.99
CA VAL A 433 -1.30 9.93 -18.71
C VAL A 433 -2.22 9.70 -17.52
N SER A 434 -3.03 8.64 -17.56
CA SER A 434 -3.84 8.23 -16.40
C SER A 434 -3.99 6.72 -16.35
N ILE A 435 -4.20 6.16 -15.16
CA ILE A 435 -4.46 4.73 -15.01
C ILE A 435 -5.89 4.43 -15.46
N ALA A 436 -6.02 3.54 -16.44
CA ALA A 436 -7.28 3.13 -17.06
C ALA A 436 -7.81 1.82 -16.47
N ASP A 437 -6.93 0.83 -16.24
CA ASP A 437 -7.26 -0.42 -15.56
C ASP A 437 -6.08 -0.89 -14.69
N SER A 438 -6.38 -1.53 -13.57
CA SER A 438 -5.42 -2.04 -12.58
C SER A 438 -5.85 -3.40 -12.02
N GLY A 439 -6.87 -4.00 -12.64
CA GLY A 439 -7.58 -5.13 -12.09
C GLY A 439 -8.66 -4.69 -11.09
N THR A 440 -9.44 -5.66 -10.64
CA THR A 440 -10.44 -5.47 -9.59
C THR A 440 -9.82 -5.81 -8.25
N LEU A 441 -10.03 -4.97 -7.24
CA LEU A 441 -9.67 -5.24 -5.83
C LEU A 441 -10.94 -5.54 -5.04
N VAL A 442 -10.81 -6.11 -3.83
CA VAL A 442 -11.94 -6.28 -2.91
C VAL A 442 -12.13 -4.99 -2.12
N SER A 443 -13.37 -4.54 -1.97
CA SER A 443 -13.75 -3.43 -1.10
C SER A 443 -14.72 -3.89 -0.03
N GLY A 444 -14.84 -3.11 1.05
CA GLY A 444 -15.86 -3.32 2.08
C GLY A 444 -17.30 -3.10 1.59
N ASN A 445 -17.48 -2.45 0.42
CA ASN A 445 -18.77 -2.34 -0.26
C ASN A 445 -18.79 -3.27 -1.49
N ASP A 446 -19.75 -4.19 -1.57
CA ASP A 446 -19.96 -5.16 -2.67
C ASP A 446 -20.42 -4.52 -4.02
N HIS A 447 -19.99 -3.30 -4.32
CA HIS A 447 -20.34 -2.59 -5.54
C HIS A 447 -19.15 -2.55 -6.49
N ASP A 448 -19.39 -2.82 -7.78
CA ASP A 448 -18.39 -2.66 -8.84
C ASP A 448 -17.85 -1.22 -8.82
N HIS A 449 -16.56 -1.09 -8.56
CA HIS A 449 -15.89 0.19 -8.43
C HIS A 449 -16.01 1.04 -9.70
N SER A 450 -16.11 2.36 -9.51
CA SER A 450 -15.91 3.30 -10.62
C SER A 450 -14.48 3.17 -11.16
N ALA A 451 -14.27 3.48 -12.44
CA ALA A 451 -12.92 3.51 -13.02
C ALA A 451 -11.99 4.49 -12.28
N ALA A 452 -12.53 5.61 -11.80
CA ALA A 452 -11.81 6.58 -10.98
C ALA A 452 -11.31 6.00 -9.65
N GLU A 453 -12.10 5.14 -9.01
CA GLU A 453 -11.71 4.50 -7.75
C GLU A 453 -10.66 3.39 -7.96
N ARG A 454 -10.77 2.60 -9.04
CA ARG A 454 -9.70 1.67 -9.45
C ARG A 454 -8.39 2.41 -9.73
N SER A 455 -8.47 3.50 -10.49
CA SER A 455 -7.34 4.40 -10.80
C SER A 455 -6.70 4.95 -9.51
N ALA A 456 -7.51 5.47 -8.59
CA ALA A 456 -7.05 5.97 -7.29
C ALA A 456 -6.47 4.87 -6.39
N ASN A 457 -6.98 3.64 -6.44
CA ASN A 457 -6.41 2.52 -5.68
C ASN A 457 -5.05 2.08 -6.25
N ALA A 458 -4.92 2.03 -7.57
CA ALA A 458 -3.66 1.71 -8.24
C ALA A 458 -2.52 2.71 -7.93
N GLN A 459 -2.85 4.00 -7.80
CA GLN A 459 -1.87 5.03 -7.39
C GLN A 459 -1.32 4.83 -5.97
N LEU A 460 -2.10 4.23 -5.06
CA LEU A 460 -1.65 3.92 -3.69
C LEU A 460 -0.76 2.67 -3.63
N LEU A 461 -0.93 1.81 -4.63
CA LEU A 461 -0.22 0.55 -4.84
C LEU A 461 0.85 0.70 -5.94
N TRP A 462 1.33 1.93 -6.17
CA TRP A 462 2.33 2.21 -7.19
C TRP A 462 3.69 1.58 -6.84
N ARG A 463 4.44 1.09 -7.84
CA ARG A 463 5.67 0.29 -7.68
C ARG A 463 5.49 -0.93 -6.75
N SER A 464 4.37 -1.63 -6.88
CA SER A 464 4.07 -2.84 -6.08
C SER A 464 3.47 -3.96 -6.92
N THR A 465 3.60 -5.19 -6.43
CA THR A 465 2.83 -6.35 -6.90
C THR A 465 1.81 -6.72 -5.84
N TYR A 466 0.55 -6.85 -6.24
CA TYR A 466 -0.58 -7.09 -5.34
C TYR A 466 -1.55 -8.14 -5.89
N PRO A 467 -2.21 -8.92 -5.02
CA PRO A 467 -3.22 -9.87 -5.46
C PRO A 467 -4.50 -9.15 -5.88
N SER A 468 -5.03 -9.48 -7.05
CA SER A 468 -6.28 -8.92 -7.59
C SER A 468 -7.42 -9.96 -7.58
N LEU A 469 -8.65 -9.47 -7.48
CA LEU A 469 -9.86 -10.28 -7.64
C LEU A 469 -10.03 -10.68 -9.12
N ARG A 470 -9.70 -9.79 -10.03
CA ARG A 470 -9.57 -10.04 -11.47
C ARG A 470 -8.38 -9.24 -11.99
N PRO A 471 -7.53 -9.78 -12.88
CA PRO A 471 -6.55 -8.97 -13.60
C PRO A 471 -7.27 -7.96 -14.53
N PRO A 472 -6.56 -6.93 -15.03
CA PRO A 472 -7.01 -6.11 -16.14
C PRO A 472 -7.55 -6.95 -17.29
N ARG A 473 -8.71 -6.54 -17.82
CA ARG A 473 -9.48 -7.37 -18.75
C ARG A 473 -8.76 -7.61 -20.09
N ASP A 474 -7.95 -6.64 -20.53
CA ASP A 474 -7.30 -6.59 -21.84
C ASP A 474 -5.80 -6.94 -21.82
N LEU A 475 -5.24 -7.31 -20.65
CA LEU A 475 -3.86 -7.80 -20.56
C LEU A 475 -3.66 -8.73 -19.36
N TRP A 476 -3.29 -9.98 -19.64
CA TRP A 476 -2.84 -10.94 -18.64
C TRP A 476 -1.95 -12.02 -19.26
N VAL A 477 -1.10 -12.63 -18.44
CA VAL A 477 -0.36 -13.86 -18.73
C VAL A 477 -0.78 -14.91 -17.70
N GLY A 478 -1.01 -16.15 -18.13
CA GLY A 478 -1.43 -17.24 -17.28
C GLY A 478 -0.71 -18.55 -17.61
N ARG A 479 -0.72 -19.50 -16.68
CA ARG A 479 -0.17 -20.85 -16.92
C ARG A 479 -1.03 -21.56 -17.97
N SER A 480 -0.45 -22.02 -19.08
CA SER A 480 -1.21 -22.62 -20.20
C SER A 480 -2.10 -23.78 -19.77
N ALA A 481 -1.67 -24.57 -18.79
CA ALA A 481 -2.46 -25.68 -18.23
C ALA A 481 -3.73 -25.24 -17.47
N ALA A 482 -3.81 -24.00 -16.98
CA ALA A 482 -4.97 -23.48 -16.27
C ALA A 482 -6.02 -22.86 -17.20
N VAL A 483 -5.57 -22.26 -18.31
CA VAL A 483 -6.36 -21.42 -19.21
C VAL A 483 -7.57 -22.12 -19.86
N PRO A 484 -7.47 -23.36 -20.40
CA PRO A 484 -8.66 -24.08 -20.90
C PRO A 484 -9.73 -24.29 -19.82
N GLY A 485 -9.30 -24.54 -18.58
CA GLY A 485 -10.18 -24.69 -17.43
C GLY A 485 -10.86 -23.39 -17.01
N TRP A 486 -10.38 -22.22 -17.42
CA TRP A 486 -11.05 -20.93 -17.18
C TRP A 486 -12.24 -20.74 -18.12
N LEU A 487 -12.07 -21.01 -19.42
CA LEU A 487 -13.14 -20.88 -20.42
C LEU A 487 -14.31 -21.82 -20.17
N GLN A 488 -14.04 -23.05 -19.74
CA GLN A 488 -15.06 -24.07 -19.55
C GLN A 488 -15.93 -23.86 -18.30
N ARG A 489 -15.61 -22.89 -17.44
CA ARG A 489 -16.25 -22.71 -16.13
C ARG A 489 -16.91 -21.34 -15.97
N ALA A 490 -18.23 -21.37 -15.82
CA ALA A 490 -18.97 -20.25 -15.23
C ALA A 490 -18.80 -20.27 -13.69
N GLY A 491 -17.76 -19.59 -13.18
CA GLY A 491 -17.53 -19.46 -11.74
C GLY A 491 -16.18 -18.84 -11.38
N PRO A 492 -15.94 -18.54 -10.09
CA PRO A 492 -14.63 -18.07 -9.63
C PRO A 492 -13.57 -19.19 -9.68
N LEU A 493 -12.29 -18.81 -9.61
CA LEU A 493 -11.22 -19.72 -9.24
C LEU A 493 -11.56 -20.41 -7.92
N ARG A 494 -11.20 -21.68 -7.84
CA ARG A 494 -11.30 -22.47 -6.62
C ARG A 494 -10.26 -22.03 -5.59
N ALA A 495 -10.40 -22.53 -4.37
CA ALA A 495 -9.24 -22.89 -3.55
C ALA A 495 -8.31 -23.87 -4.31
N GLN A 496 -7.11 -24.15 -3.83
CA GLN A 496 -6.06 -24.94 -4.52
C GLN A 496 -5.63 -24.49 -5.95
N GLU A 497 -6.26 -23.49 -6.59
CA GLU A 497 -5.83 -23.02 -7.92
C GLU A 497 -4.73 -21.95 -7.82
N GLY A 498 -5.02 -20.79 -7.22
CA GLY A 498 -4.00 -19.79 -6.85
C GLY A 498 -4.57 -18.38 -6.73
N ILE A 499 -3.73 -17.38 -6.95
CA ILE A 499 -4.08 -15.95 -7.00
C ILE A 499 -3.83 -15.36 -8.40
N HIS A 500 -4.53 -14.26 -8.72
CA HIS A 500 -4.13 -13.36 -9.80
C HIS A 500 -3.24 -12.27 -9.21
N ALA A 501 -2.05 -12.06 -9.77
CA ALA A 501 -1.18 -10.96 -9.41
C ALA A 501 -1.33 -9.82 -10.41
N CYS A 502 -1.42 -8.58 -9.93
CA CYS A 502 -1.27 -7.38 -10.75
C CYS A 502 -0.05 -6.59 -10.26
N THR A 503 0.74 -6.04 -11.18
CA THR A 503 1.95 -5.28 -10.86
C THR A 503 1.92 -3.88 -11.46
N SER A 504 2.48 -2.91 -10.73
CA SER A 504 2.76 -1.55 -11.19
C SER A 504 4.28 -1.30 -11.32
N LEU A 505 5.08 -2.37 -11.43
CA LEU A 505 6.52 -2.31 -11.74
C LEU A 505 6.78 -2.12 -13.25
N VAL A 506 5.84 -2.55 -14.08
CA VAL A 506 5.78 -2.30 -15.53
C VAL A 506 4.37 -1.84 -15.87
N THR A 507 4.19 -1.24 -17.05
CA THR A 507 2.89 -0.77 -17.54
C THR A 507 2.71 -1.08 -19.02
N ALA A 508 1.46 -1.17 -19.45
CA ALA A 508 1.10 -1.17 -20.86
C ALA A 508 0.07 -0.06 -21.13
N SER A 509 -0.01 0.41 -22.37
CA SER A 509 -0.84 1.57 -22.73
C SER A 509 -1.95 1.20 -23.69
N TYR A 510 -3.12 1.79 -23.49
CA TYR A 510 -4.19 1.79 -24.47
C TYR A 510 -3.91 2.85 -25.56
N GLY A 511 -3.75 2.42 -26.81
CA GLY A 511 -3.56 3.32 -27.96
C GLY A 511 -4.81 4.11 -28.39
N ARG A 512 -5.99 3.75 -27.86
CA ARG A 512 -7.27 4.46 -27.96
C ARG A 512 -8.04 4.28 -26.66
N SER A 513 -9.07 5.10 -26.39
CA SER A 513 -9.95 4.83 -25.23
C SER A 513 -10.42 3.37 -25.23
N PRO A 514 -10.37 2.66 -24.09
CA PRO A 514 -10.88 1.29 -24.03
C PRO A 514 -12.33 1.25 -24.52
N ASP A 515 -12.62 0.33 -25.45
CA ASP A 515 -13.98 0.13 -25.96
C ASP A 515 -14.82 -0.61 -24.89
N ASP A 516 -16.13 -0.37 -24.84
CA ASP A 516 -17.04 -1.00 -23.87
C ASP A 516 -17.37 -2.47 -24.21
N ARG A 517 -16.77 -3.01 -25.28
CA ARG A 517 -16.93 -4.41 -25.67
C ARG A 517 -16.45 -5.36 -24.57
N PRO A 518 -17.15 -6.48 -24.34
CA PRO A 518 -16.64 -7.53 -23.46
C PRO A 518 -15.33 -8.08 -24.04
N ALA A 519 -14.34 -8.30 -23.19
CA ALA A 519 -13.12 -9.00 -23.59
C ALA A 519 -13.47 -10.40 -24.11
N HIS A 520 -12.83 -10.82 -25.21
CA HIS A 520 -12.99 -12.18 -25.75
C HIS A 520 -12.55 -13.24 -24.74
N MET A 521 -11.70 -12.86 -23.79
CA MET A 521 -11.13 -13.77 -22.80
C MET A 521 -10.87 -13.06 -21.46
N ALA A 522 -11.84 -13.14 -20.55
CA ALA A 522 -11.69 -12.67 -19.17
C ALA A 522 -11.34 -13.84 -18.23
N PRO A 523 -10.27 -13.76 -17.42
CA PRO A 523 -10.01 -14.74 -16.38
C PRO A 523 -11.15 -14.74 -15.34
N PRO A 524 -11.52 -15.91 -14.78
CA PRO A 524 -12.52 -16.00 -13.72
C PRO A 524 -12.08 -15.17 -12.51
N ALA A 525 -13.03 -14.69 -11.70
CA ALA A 525 -12.66 -13.98 -10.47
C ALA A 525 -11.95 -14.93 -9.48
N ALA A 526 -10.94 -14.46 -8.76
CA ALA A 526 -10.46 -15.14 -7.56
C ALA A 526 -11.56 -15.19 -6.47
N ALA A 527 -11.37 -16.03 -5.45
CA ALA A 527 -12.13 -15.89 -4.22
C ALA A 527 -11.75 -14.57 -3.52
N ALA A 528 -12.70 -13.84 -2.93
CA ALA A 528 -12.42 -12.55 -2.29
C ALA A 528 -11.35 -12.62 -1.19
N ALA A 529 -11.27 -13.74 -0.46
CA ALA A 529 -10.23 -14.01 0.55
C ALA A 529 -8.81 -14.24 -0.02
N ARG A 530 -8.63 -14.13 -1.34
CA ARG A 530 -7.35 -14.26 -2.08
C ARG A 530 -6.94 -12.99 -2.82
N ALA A 531 -7.75 -11.94 -2.74
CA ALA A 531 -7.47 -10.64 -3.34
C ALA A 531 -7.10 -9.63 -2.24
N LEU A 532 -6.39 -8.57 -2.63
CA LEU A 532 -6.13 -7.43 -1.76
C LEU A 532 -7.46 -6.76 -1.42
N ARG A 533 -7.68 -6.49 -0.13
CA ARG A 533 -8.78 -5.66 0.34
C ARG A 533 -8.33 -4.21 0.47
N VAL A 534 -9.10 -3.28 -0.09
CA VAL A 534 -8.95 -1.84 0.08
C VAL A 534 -10.28 -1.27 0.55
N GLU A 535 -10.31 -0.76 1.78
CA GLU A 535 -11.50 -0.18 2.40
C GLU A 535 -11.31 1.33 2.63
N ALA A 536 -12.27 2.13 2.18
CA ALA A 536 -12.30 3.56 2.43
C ALA A 536 -12.98 3.85 3.78
N LEU A 537 -12.21 4.39 4.71
CA LEU A 537 -12.62 4.76 6.06
C LEU A 537 -12.87 6.27 6.16
N PHE A 538 -13.95 6.64 6.83
CA PHE A 538 -14.39 8.03 6.99
C PHE A 538 -14.50 8.34 8.49
N GLY A 539 -14.16 9.57 8.89
CA GLY A 539 -14.20 10.06 10.27
C GLY A 539 -13.93 11.56 10.33
#